data_AF-A0A6A4J7C5-F1
#
_entry.id   AF-A0A6A4J7C5-F1
#
_cell.length_a   1.000
_cell.length_b   1.000
_cell.length_c   1.000
_cell.angle_alpha   90.00
_cell.angle_beta   90.00
_cell.angle_gamma   90.00
#
_symmetry.space_group_name_H-M   'P 1'
#
loop_
_entity.id
_entity.type
_entity.pdbx_description
1 polymer ?
#
loop_
_entity_poly.entity_id
_entity_poly.type
_entity_poly.pdbx_seq_one_letter_code
_entity_poly.pdbx_strand_id
1 'polypeptide(L)'
;MVLGAVYNPQPQYPVNPLRSAPAAPYPTMRYYRLWIYTCNALLFMSAIGFSIVLAKVLILDPRRQLVPTLSLAQPSFLYAYAALLFQSGVLQTIGCLGASRLNDRLLNIYLLLLLVLLLGDILLGVVWLFRYDKISTDLRPLLNHSFVLRYGVDSEFTSLWDAVQSQYRCCGVYNYADFLQYNLTVDTEMILER
;
A
#
# COMPACT_ATOMS: atom_id res chain seq x y z
N MET A 1 -7.87 -62.07 -14.31
CA MET A 1 -7.76 -60.73 -14.92
C MET A 1 -6.99 -59.84 -13.96
N VAL A 2 -5.68 -59.69 -14.15
CA VAL A 2 -4.86 -58.70 -13.44
C VAL A 2 -4.17 -57.88 -14.52
N LEU A 3 -4.54 -56.61 -14.62
CA LEU A 3 -4.00 -55.65 -15.59
C LEU A 3 -2.50 -55.46 -15.36
N GLY A 4 -1.75 -55.48 -16.47
CA GLY A 4 -0.29 -55.33 -16.49
C GLY A 4 0.17 -53.93 -16.11
N ALA A 5 1.19 -53.86 -15.26
CA ALA A 5 1.98 -52.66 -15.04
C ALA A 5 2.89 -52.44 -16.26
N VAL A 6 2.71 -51.31 -16.93
CA VAL A 6 3.60 -50.82 -18.00
C VAL A 6 4.96 -50.52 -17.37
N TYR A 7 5.96 -51.34 -17.68
CA TYR A 7 7.37 -51.11 -17.34
C TYR A 7 7.89 -49.97 -18.21
N ASN A 8 8.16 -48.81 -17.60
CA ASN A 8 8.80 -47.67 -18.26
C ASN A 8 10.32 -47.72 -18.01
N PRO A 9 11.16 -48.04 -19.01
CA PRO A 9 12.60 -48.11 -18.82
C PRO A 9 13.18 -46.70 -18.63
N GLN A 10 13.80 -46.45 -17.49
CA GLN A 10 14.62 -45.26 -17.26
C GLN A 10 15.92 -45.36 -18.07
N PRO A 11 16.40 -44.28 -18.71
CA PRO A 11 17.67 -44.30 -19.45
C PRO A 11 18.85 -44.54 -18.50
N GLN A 12 19.55 -45.66 -18.68
CA GLN A 12 20.76 -46.01 -17.95
C GLN A 12 21.91 -45.06 -18.36
N TYR A 13 22.32 -44.16 -17.48
CA TYR A 13 23.57 -43.42 -17.65
C TYR A 13 24.76 -44.29 -17.25
N PRO A 14 25.90 -44.23 -17.99
CA PRO A 14 27.06 -45.06 -17.71
C PRO A 14 27.65 -44.72 -16.34
N VAL A 15 27.71 -45.73 -15.46
CA VAL A 15 28.27 -45.63 -14.11
C VAL A 15 29.79 -45.75 -14.20
N ASN A 16 30.49 -44.64 -13.99
CA ASN A 16 31.95 -44.59 -14.04
C ASN A 16 32.52 -44.94 -12.64
N PRO A 17 33.27 -46.05 -12.48
CA PRO A 17 33.60 -46.61 -11.16
C PRO A 17 34.66 -45.84 -10.33
N LEU A 18 35.18 -44.72 -10.84
CA LEU A 18 36.25 -43.94 -10.20
C LEU A 18 35.80 -42.64 -9.50
N ARG A 19 34.50 -42.42 -9.28
CA ARG A 19 34.01 -41.19 -8.64
C ARG A 19 33.49 -41.43 -7.22
N SER A 20 34.41 -41.65 -6.29
CA SER A 20 34.19 -41.51 -4.85
C SER A 20 34.24 -40.02 -4.41
N ALA A 21 33.49 -39.16 -5.10
CA ALA A 21 33.23 -37.80 -4.63
C ALA A 21 31.75 -37.72 -4.23
N PRO A 22 31.39 -37.20 -3.05
CA PRO A 22 29.99 -36.87 -2.78
C PRO A 22 29.54 -35.95 -3.90
N ALA A 23 28.43 -36.28 -4.56
CA ALA A 23 27.85 -35.41 -5.58
C ALA A 23 27.70 -34.01 -4.96
N ALA A 24 28.52 -33.06 -5.43
CA ALA A 24 28.46 -31.70 -4.94
C ALA A 24 27.01 -31.22 -5.09
N PRO A 25 26.44 -30.56 -4.07
CA PRO A 25 25.05 -30.12 -4.13
C PRO A 25 24.88 -29.25 -5.38
N TYR A 26 24.03 -29.72 -6.28
CA TYR A 26 23.59 -29.06 -7.51
C TYR A 26 23.50 -27.52 -7.33
N PRO A 27 24.33 -26.72 -8.01
CA PRO A 27 24.36 -25.27 -7.80
C PRO A 27 23.00 -24.61 -8.08
N THR A 28 22.21 -25.20 -8.98
CA THR A 28 20.82 -24.86 -9.29
C THR A 28 19.96 -24.70 -8.05
N MET A 29 20.19 -25.53 -7.02
CA MET A 29 19.35 -25.48 -5.83
C MET A 29 19.72 -24.36 -4.84
N ARG A 30 20.90 -23.75 -4.97
CA ARG A 30 21.29 -22.59 -4.17
C ARG A 30 20.78 -21.29 -4.79
N TYR A 31 20.74 -21.21 -6.12
CA TYR A 31 20.24 -20.03 -6.84
C TYR A 31 18.77 -19.74 -6.53
N TYR A 32 17.87 -20.75 -6.53
CA TYR A 32 16.46 -20.48 -6.23
C TYR A 32 16.25 -20.01 -4.78
N ARG A 33 17.04 -20.52 -3.82
CA ARG A 33 16.94 -20.11 -2.40
C ARG A 33 17.34 -18.66 -2.25
N LEU A 34 18.49 -18.30 -2.82
CA LEU A 34 18.98 -16.93 -2.81
C LEU A 34 17.95 -16.00 -3.46
N TRP A 35 17.40 -16.40 -4.61
CA TRP A 35 16.38 -15.61 -5.30
C TRP A 35 15.12 -15.38 -4.43
N ILE A 36 14.56 -16.44 -3.82
CA ILE A 36 13.40 -16.32 -2.94
C ILE A 36 13.71 -15.41 -1.74
N TYR A 37 14.89 -15.54 -1.12
CA TYR A 37 15.27 -14.65 -0.01
C TYR A 37 15.43 -13.20 -0.45
N THR A 38 16.01 -12.96 -1.63
CA THR A 38 16.14 -11.59 -2.16
C THR A 38 14.78 -10.97 -2.46
N CYS A 39 13.86 -11.71 -3.09
CA CYS A 39 12.49 -11.23 -3.35
C CYS A 39 11.75 -10.93 -2.05
N ASN A 40 11.82 -11.83 -1.07
CA ASN A 40 11.21 -11.65 0.25
C ASN A 40 11.79 -10.44 1.00
N ALA A 41 13.11 -10.23 0.95
CA ALA A 41 13.73 -9.05 1.54
C ALA A 41 13.25 -7.76 0.87
N LEU A 42 13.15 -7.74 -0.46
CA LEU A 42 12.64 -6.58 -1.20
C LEU A 42 11.17 -6.28 -0.85
N LEU A 43 10.33 -7.31 -0.79
CA LEU A 43 8.92 -7.15 -0.41
C LEU A 43 8.79 -6.61 1.02
N PHE A 44 9.56 -7.15 1.97
CA PHE A 44 9.57 -6.68 3.35
C PHE A 44 10.02 -5.22 3.47
N MET A 45 11.10 -4.83 2.78
CA MET A 45 11.56 -3.45 2.76
C MET A 45 10.52 -2.51 2.14
N SER A 46 9.83 -2.94 1.09
CA SER A 46 8.75 -2.16 0.49
C SER A 46 7.58 -1.96 1.47
N ALA A 47 7.15 -3.02 2.17
CA ALA A 47 6.08 -2.96 3.15
C ALA A 47 6.43 -2.03 4.34
N ILE A 48 7.67 -2.05 4.81
CA ILE A 48 8.16 -1.10 5.83
C ILE A 48 8.08 0.33 5.29
N GLY A 49 8.59 0.58 4.07
CA GLY A 49 8.54 1.90 3.44
C GLY A 49 7.11 2.44 3.35
N PHE A 50 6.18 1.63 2.85
CA PHE A 50 4.76 1.99 2.78
C PHE A 50 4.16 2.24 4.17
N SER A 51 4.49 1.42 5.16
CA SER A 51 4.00 1.58 6.53
C SER A 51 4.48 2.90 7.16
N ILE A 52 5.73 3.30 6.90
CA ILE A 52 6.28 4.58 7.38
C ILE A 52 5.57 5.76 6.73
N VAL A 53 5.39 5.73 5.40
CA VAL A 53 4.68 6.79 4.68
C VAL A 53 3.23 6.88 5.16
N LEU A 54 2.54 5.75 5.29
CA LEU A 54 1.17 5.69 5.78
C LEU A 54 1.07 6.25 7.21
N ALA A 55 1.98 5.87 8.11
CA ALA A 55 2.02 6.41 9.47
C ALA A 55 2.29 7.92 9.48
N LYS A 56 3.20 8.41 8.62
CA LYS A 56 3.50 9.84 8.48
C LYS A 56 2.27 10.62 8.02
N VAL A 57 1.61 10.17 6.96
CA VAL A 57 0.41 10.83 6.42
C VAL A 57 -0.75 10.79 7.43
N LEU A 58 -0.91 9.68 8.15
CA LEU A 58 -2.04 9.54 9.08
C LEU A 58 -1.83 10.26 10.42
N ILE A 59 -0.62 10.26 10.96
CA ILE A 59 -0.34 10.75 12.32
C ILE A 59 0.24 12.16 12.29
N LEU A 60 1.14 12.43 11.34
CA LEU A 60 1.99 13.62 11.36
C LEU A 60 1.56 14.73 10.41
N ASP A 61 0.73 14.44 9.41
CA ASP A 61 0.24 15.47 8.49
C ASP A 61 -0.97 16.19 9.12
N PRO A 62 -0.83 17.46 9.56
CA PRO A 62 -1.96 18.23 10.10
C PRO A 62 -3.05 18.44 9.05
N ARG A 63 -2.66 18.43 7.76
CA ARG A 63 -3.54 18.56 6.59
C ARG A 63 -4.69 17.55 6.53
N ARG A 64 -4.60 16.43 7.25
CA ARG A 64 -5.71 15.46 7.36
C ARG A 64 -7.01 16.11 7.85
N GLN A 65 -6.92 17.17 8.66
CA GLN A 65 -8.09 17.89 9.17
C GLN A 65 -8.88 18.64 8.08
N LEU A 66 -8.25 18.96 6.95
CA LEU A 66 -8.89 19.68 5.84
C LEU A 66 -9.76 18.77 4.97
N VAL A 67 -9.59 17.44 5.09
CA VAL A 67 -10.30 16.45 4.27
C VAL A 67 -11.01 15.45 5.17
N PRO A 68 -12.18 15.81 5.75
CA PRO A 68 -12.93 14.91 6.63
C PRO A 68 -13.49 13.67 5.90
N THR A 69 -13.40 13.63 4.57
CA THR A 69 -13.89 12.55 3.71
C THR A 69 -13.07 11.25 3.80
N LEU A 70 -11.87 11.28 4.39
CA LEU A 70 -11.02 10.10 4.61
C LEU A 70 -11.16 9.57 6.04
N SER A 71 -12.29 8.91 6.31
CA SER A 71 -12.44 8.17 7.57
C SER A 71 -11.55 6.92 7.58
N LEU A 72 -10.84 6.71 8.70
CA LEU A 72 -10.00 5.52 8.95
C LEU A 72 -10.79 4.21 8.83
N ALA A 73 -12.12 4.25 8.95
CA ALA A 73 -13.01 3.10 8.85
C ALA A 73 -13.40 2.72 7.41
N GLN A 74 -12.89 3.42 6.39
CA GLN A 74 -13.17 3.01 5.01
C GLN A 74 -12.57 1.63 4.75
N PRO A 75 -13.31 0.73 4.07
CA PRO A 75 -12.89 -0.65 3.85
C PRO A 75 -11.57 -0.77 3.08
N SER A 76 -11.26 0.24 2.25
CA SER A 76 -9.97 0.35 1.54
C SER A 76 -8.78 0.48 2.48
N PHE A 77 -8.89 1.28 3.55
CA PHE A 77 -7.81 1.42 4.53
C PHE A 77 -7.69 0.17 5.39
N LEU A 78 -8.82 -0.44 5.79
CA LEU A 78 -8.80 -1.69 6.55
C LEU A 78 -8.10 -2.82 5.78
N TYR A 79 -8.43 -2.97 4.49
CA TYR A 79 -7.72 -3.91 3.62
C TYR A 79 -6.23 -3.58 3.53
N ALA A 80 -5.85 -2.31 3.33
CA ALA A 80 -4.44 -1.91 3.25
C ALA A 80 -3.65 -2.26 4.52
N TYR A 81 -4.21 -2.03 5.72
CA TYR A 81 -3.56 -2.45 6.97
C TYR A 81 -3.42 -3.97 7.07
N ALA A 82 -4.48 -4.71 6.72
CA ALA A 82 -4.47 -6.17 6.76
C ALA A 82 -3.44 -6.74 5.78
N ALA A 83 -3.37 -6.20 4.56
CA ALA A 83 -2.40 -6.58 3.54
C ALA A 83 -0.96 -6.33 4.01
N LEU A 84 -0.68 -5.14 4.58
CA LEU A 84 0.65 -4.81 5.12
C LEU A 84 1.07 -5.73 6.27
N LEU A 85 0.16 -6.06 7.19
CA LEU A 85 0.44 -7.00 8.29
C LEU A 85 0.68 -8.42 7.78
N PHE A 86 -0.14 -8.88 6.83
CA PHE A 86 0.01 -10.20 6.21
C PHE A 86 1.32 -10.31 5.43
N GLN A 87 1.70 -9.26 4.70
CA GLN A 87 2.91 -9.20 3.88
C GLN A 87 4.19 -9.12 4.72
N SER A 88 4.19 -8.31 5.79
CA SER A 88 5.36 -8.15 6.66
C SER A 88 5.62 -9.34 7.60
N GLY A 89 4.58 -10.11 7.94
CA GLY A 89 4.68 -11.24 8.86
C GLY A 89 4.51 -12.60 8.18
N VAL A 90 3.26 -12.95 7.85
CA VAL A 90 2.87 -14.31 7.46
C VAL A 90 3.55 -14.73 6.16
N LEU A 91 3.50 -13.88 5.12
CA LEU A 91 4.14 -14.18 3.84
C LEU A 91 5.65 -14.37 3.98
N GLN A 92 6.31 -13.55 4.80
CA GLN A 92 7.74 -13.63 5.04
C GLN A 92 8.13 -14.96 5.71
N THR A 93 7.36 -15.39 6.72
CA THR A 93 7.62 -16.66 7.42
C THR A 93 7.40 -17.85 6.50
N ILE A 94 6.32 -17.87 5.71
CA ILE A 94 6.03 -18.93 4.74
C ILE A 94 7.10 -18.96 3.64
N GLY A 95 7.55 -17.81 3.15
CA GLY A 95 8.61 -17.70 2.14
C GLY A 95 9.95 -18.27 2.65
N CYS A 96 10.34 -17.92 3.88
CA CYS A 96 11.56 -18.44 4.51
C CYS A 96 11.49 -19.95 4.79
N LEU A 97 10.35 -20.44 5.28
CA LEU A 97 10.13 -21.87 5.55
C LEU A 97 10.04 -22.70 4.26
N GLY A 98 9.37 -22.19 3.24
CA GLY A 98 9.25 -22.80 1.90
C GLY A 98 10.61 -22.98 1.24
N ALA A 99 11.42 -21.93 1.22
CA ALA A 99 12.79 -21.99 0.71
C ALA A 99 13.65 -22.98 1.49
N SER A 100 13.49 -23.04 2.82
CA SER A 100 14.29 -23.92 3.69
C SER A 100 13.98 -25.40 3.47
N ARG A 101 12.69 -25.75 3.35
CA ARG A 101 12.21 -27.14 3.36
C ARG A 101 12.17 -27.85 2.00
N LEU A 102 12.47 -27.17 0.88
CA LEU A 102 12.31 -27.72 -0.49
C LEU A 102 10.92 -28.38 -0.71
N ASN A 103 9.89 -27.93 0.00
CA ASN A 103 8.58 -28.57 -0.10
C ASN A 103 7.77 -27.88 -1.20
N ASP A 104 7.57 -28.58 -2.32
CA ASP A 104 6.83 -28.07 -3.48
C ASP A 104 5.42 -27.59 -3.13
N ARG A 105 4.73 -28.24 -2.19
CA ARG A 105 3.40 -27.80 -1.75
C ARG A 105 3.45 -26.46 -1.03
N LEU A 106 4.46 -26.26 -0.17
CA LEU A 106 4.60 -25.03 0.61
C LEU A 106 5.01 -23.86 -0.30
N LEU A 107 5.84 -24.14 -1.31
CA LEU A 107 6.23 -23.16 -2.32
C LEU A 107 5.05 -22.77 -3.23
N ASN A 108 4.21 -23.73 -3.62
CA ASN A 108 2.98 -23.46 -4.38
C ASN A 108 1.98 -22.62 -3.56
N ILE A 109 1.81 -22.91 -2.27
CA ILE A 109 0.96 -22.10 -1.38
C ILE A 109 1.51 -20.68 -1.28
N TYR A 110 2.82 -20.52 -1.09
CA TYR A 110 3.47 -19.22 -1.06
C TYR A 110 3.22 -18.43 -2.36
N LEU A 111 3.38 -19.06 -3.52
CA LEU A 111 3.13 -18.43 -4.82
C LEU A 111 1.66 -18.03 -4.99
N LEU A 112 0.72 -18.90 -4.59
CA LEU A 112 -0.70 -18.61 -4.64
C LEU A 112 -1.07 -17.42 -3.74
N LEU A 113 -0.53 -17.36 -2.52
CA LEU A 113 -0.77 -16.26 -1.59
C LEU A 113 -0.24 -14.93 -2.14
N LEU A 114 0.95 -14.93 -2.74
CA LEU A 114 1.48 -13.75 -3.43
C LEU A 114 0.58 -13.30 -4.58
N LEU A 115 0.07 -14.24 -5.38
CA LEU A 115 -0.82 -13.93 -6.50
C LEU A 115 -2.14 -13.31 -6.02
N VAL A 116 -2.75 -13.86 -4.98
CA VAL A 116 -3.98 -13.32 -4.39
C VAL A 116 -3.75 -11.92 -3.83
N LEU A 117 -2.64 -11.69 -3.11
CA LEU A 117 -2.31 -10.38 -2.56
C LEU A 117 -2.12 -9.35 -3.68
N LEU A 118 -1.36 -9.72 -4.72
CA LEU A 118 -1.11 -8.86 -5.88
C LEU A 118 -2.42 -8.47 -6.57
N LEU A 119 -3.34 -9.41 -6.76
CA LEU A 119 -4.65 -9.12 -7.36
C LEU A 119 -5.46 -8.16 -6.48
N GLY A 120 -5.48 -8.38 -5.16
CA GLY A 120 -6.17 -7.49 -4.23
C GLY A 120 -5.60 -6.07 -4.23
N ASP A 121 -4.27 -5.92 -4.29
CA ASP A 121 -3.60 -4.63 -4.35
C ASP A 121 -3.87 -3.90 -5.68
N ILE A 122 -3.90 -4.63 -6.80
CA ILE A 122 -4.30 -4.07 -8.10
C ILE A 122 -5.74 -3.56 -8.05
N LEU A 123 -6.67 -4.35 -7.50
CA LEU A 123 -8.07 -3.93 -7.36
C LEU A 123 -8.20 -2.69 -6.48
N LEU A 124 -7.48 -2.64 -5.36
CA LEU A 124 -7.45 -1.48 -4.49
C LEU A 124 -6.92 -0.25 -5.22
N GLY A 125 -5.83 -0.40 -5.99
CA GLY A 125 -5.24 0.66 -6.80
C GLY A 125 -6.21 1.20 -7.85
N VAL A 126 -6.92 0.31 -8.55
CA VAL A 126 -7.94 0.70 -9.55
C VAL A 126 -9.11 1.45 -8.89
N VAL A 127 -9.62 0.95 -7.76
CA VAL A 127 -10.69 1.63 -7.01
C VAL A 127 -10.24 3.03 -6.57
N TRP A 128 -9.01 3.16 -6.08
CA TRP A 128 -8.45 4.46 -5.68
C TRP A 128 -8.26 5.41 -6.85
N LEU A 129 -7.87 4.91 -8.03
CA LEU A 129 -7.72 5.74 -9.22
C LEU A 129 -9.04 6.42 -9.60
N PHE A 130 -10.15 5.68 -9.66
CA PHE A 130 -11.47 6.28 -9.92
C PHE A 130 -11.95 7.18 -8.77
N ARG A 131 -11.65 6.79 -7.53
CA ARG A 131 -12.04 7.58 -6.35
C ARG A 131 -11.26 8.89 -6.29
N TYR A 132 -10.01 8.92 -6.76
CA TYR A 132 -9.17 10.10 -6.75
C TYR A 132 -9.79 11.24 -7.57
N ASP A 133 -10.30 10.95 -8.76
CA ASP A 133 -10.97 11.96 -9.60
C ASP A 133 -12.18 12.57 -8.87
N LYS A 134 -13.01 11.72 -8.28
CA LYS A 134 -14.18 12.16 -7.51
C LYS A 134 -13.80 12.94 -6.25
N ILE A 135 -12.78 12.48 -5.52
CA ILE A 135 -12.27 13.21 -4.35
C ILE A 135 -11.76 14.57 -4.79
N SER A 136 -11.01 14.68 -5.87
CA SER A 136 -10.48 15.95 -6.38
C SER A 136 -11.60 16.95 -6.72
N THR A 137 -12.70 16.48 -7.33
CA THR A 137 -13.85 17.34 -7.64
C THR A 137 -14.65 17.75 -6.41
N ASP A 138 -14.88 16.82 -5.47
CA ASP A 138 -15.70 17.08 -4.28
C ASP A 138 -14.91 17.83 -3.18
N LEU A 139 -13.59 17.74 -3.22
CA LEU A 139 -12.70 18.35 -2.22
C LEU A 139 -12.71 19.88 -2.32
N ARG A 140 -12.68 20.45 -3.53
CA ARG A 140 -12.68 21.91 -3.73
C ARG A 140 -13.89 22.62 -3.12
N PRO A 141 -15.15 22.22 -3.38
CA PRO A 141 -16.31 22.87 -2.76
C PRO A 141 -16.35 22.66 -1.24
N LEU A 142 -15.94 21.48 -0.75
CA LEU A 142 -15.87 21.21 0.70
C LEU A 142 -14.83 22.10 1.40
N LEU A 143 -13.66 22.28 0.79
CA LEU A 143 -12.63 23.20 1.26
C LEU A 143 -13.11 24.64 1.26
N ASN A 144 -13.80 25.08 0.20
CA ASN A 144 -14.33 26.45 0.13
C ASN A 144 -15.35 26.72 1.22
N HIS A 145 -16.28 25.78 1.45
CA HIS A 145 -17.25 25.87 2.53
C HIS A 145 -16.56 25.93 3.91
N SER A 146 -15.55 25.08 4.13
CA SER A 146 -14.79 25.08 5.39
C SER A 146 -13.96 26.35 5.57
N PHE A 147 -13.40 26.89 4.49
CA PHE A 147 -12.62 28.11 4.47
C PHE A 147 -13.47 29.31 4.90
N VAL A 148 -14.65 29.51 4.28
CA VAL A 148 -15.55 30.63 4.61
C VAL A 148 -16.00 30.58 6.08
N LEU A 149 -16.25 29.40 6.64
CA LEU A 149 -16.75 29.26 8.01
C LEU A 149 -15.66 29.30 9.09
N ARG A 150 -14.45 28.80 8.80
CA ARG A 150 -13.44 28.55 9.85
C ARG A 150 -12.24 29.48 9.76
N TYR A 151 -11.97 30.08 8.61
CA TYR A 151 -10.83 30.99 8.46
C TYR A 151 -11.06 32.25 9.31
N GLY A 152 -10.07 32.64 10.11
CA GLY A 152 -10.16 33.77 11.05
C GLY A 152 -10.91 33.50 12.36
N VAL A 153 -11.78 32.48 12.41
CA VAL A 153 -12.49 32.05 13.63
C VAL A 153 -11.70 30.99 14.40
N ASP A 154 -11.22 29.97 13.67
CA ASP A 154 -10.43 28.87 14.21
C ASP A 154 -8.94 29.13 13.93
N SER A 155 -8.17 29.39 14.99
CA SER A 155 -6.74 29.71 14.90
C SER A 155 -5.91 28.53 14.41
N GLU A 156 -6.29 27.29 14.74
CA GLU A 156 -5.62 26.09 14.27
C GLU A 156 -5.82 25.94 12.76
N PHE A 157 -7.07 26.04 12.29
CA PHE A 157 -7.40 25.98 10.86
C PHE A 157 -6.71 27.10 10.06
N THR A 158 -6.72 28.33 10.58
CA THR A 158 -6.10 29.50 9.93
C THR A 158 -4.60 29.30 9.75
N SER A 159 -3.90 28.91 10.82
CA SER A 159 -2.44 28.67 10.76
C SER A 159 -2.06 27.56 9.78
N LEU A 160 -2.88 26.50 9.70
CA LEU A 160 -2.68 25.39 8.80
C LEU A 160 -2.93 25.81 7.34
N TRP A 161 -4.00 26.57 7.11
CA TRP A 161 -4.32 27.10 5.78
C TRP A 161 -3.23 28.03 5.26
N ASP A 162 -2.72 28.94 6.09
CA ASP A 162 -1.63 29.84 5.72
C ASP A 162 -0.33 29.07 5.42
N ALA A 163 -0.04 28.01 6.19
CA ALA A 163 1.11 27.13 5.92
C ALA A 163 0.97 26.39 4.58
N VAL A 164 -0.25 25.96 4.21
CA VAL A 164 -0.53 25.37 2.89
C VAL A 164 -0.27 26.38 1.79
N GLN A 165 -0.80 27.60 1.91
CA GLN A 165 -0.62 28.66 0.92
C GLN A 165 0.85 29.03 0.74
N SER A 166 1.61 29.16 1.84
CA SER A 166 3.04 29.42 1.81
C SER A 166 3.84 28.29 1.14
N GLN A 167 3.54 27.03 1.49
CA GLN A 167 4.26 25.87 0.96
C GLN A 167 4.01 25.66 -0.55
N TYR A 168 2.76 25.81 -1.00
CA TYR A 168 2.39 25.59 -2.40
C TYR A 168 2.37 26.86 -3.25
N ARG A 169 2.65 28.02 -2.65
CA ARG A 169 2.58 29.35 -3.28
C ARG A 169 1.24 29.59 -3.99
N CYS A 170 0.15 29.19 -3.35
CA CYS A 170 -1.22 29.37 -3.83
C CYS A 170 -1.99 30.36 -2.93
N CYS A 171 -3.11 30.89 -3.43
CA CYS A 171 -3.94 31.86 -2.71
C CYS A 171 -5.42 31.57 -2.95
N GLY A 172 -6.18 31.41 -1.86
CA GLY A 172 -7.57 30.97 -1.89
C GLY A 172 -7.73 29.48 -2.23
N VAL A 173 -8.98 29.03 -2.38
CA VAL A 173 -9.31 27.66 -2.80
C VAL A 173 -9.32 27.56 -4.33
N TYR A 174 -9.91 28.56 -4.97
CA TYR A 174 -9.92 28.75 -6.42
C TYR A 174 -9.06 29.96 -6.82
N ASN A 175 -9.21 31.08 -6.11
CA ASN A 175 -8.46 32.31 -6.40
C ASN A 175 -8.48 33.28 -5.20
N TYR A 176 -7.71 34.36 -5.28
CA TYR A 176 -7.68 35.41 -4.23
C TYR A 176 -9.06 36.04 -3.95
N ALA A 177 -9.99 35.96 -4.92
CA ALA A 177 -11.35 36.48 -4.77
C ALA A 177 -12.17 35.76 -3.68
N ASP A 178 -11.77 34.54 -3.28
CA ASP A 178 -12.45 33.78 -2.22
C ASP A 178 -12.42 34.53 -0.86
N PHE A 179 -11.39 35.35 -0.63
CA PHE A 179 -11.30 36.20 0.57
C PHE A 179 -12.30 37.37 0.55
N LEU A 180 -12.70 37.86 -0.62
CA LEU A 180 -13.73 38.90 -0.75
C LEU A 180 -15.10 38.34 -0.35
N GLN A 181 -15.38 37.10 -0.75
CA GLN A 181 -16.61 36.40 -0.38
C GLN A 181 -16.66 36.11 1.13
N TYR A 182 -15.53 35.72 1.73
CA TYR A 182 -15.40 35.57 3.17
C TYR A 182 -15.73 36.86 3.94
N ASN A 183 -15.15 38.00 3.55
CA ASN A 183 -15.42 39.28 4.22
C ASN A 183 -16.91 39.64 4.17
N LEU A 184 -17.58 39.41 3.02
CA LEU A 184 -19.01 39.64 2.86
C LEU A 184 -19.87 38.76 3.79
N THR A 185 -19.51 37.48 3.95
CA THR A 185 -20.24 36.57 4.86
C THR A 185 -20.05 36.95 6.33
N VAL A 186 -18.83 37.31 6.73
CA VAL A 186 -18.52 37.72 8.11
C VAL A 186 -19.22 39.03 8.46
N ASP A 187 -19.23 40.02 7.55
CA ASP A 187 -19.97 41.26 7.75
C ASP A 187 -21.48 41.02 7.90
N THR A 188 -22.03 40.07 7.15
CA THR A 188 -23.47 39.73 7.22
C THR A 188 -23.83 39.05 8.54
N GLU A 189 -23.00 38.14 9.05
CA GLU A 189 -23.23 37.51 10.35
C GLU A 189 -23.11 38.51 11.51
N MET A 190 -22.12 39.43 11.47
CA MET A 190 -22.01 40.49 12.46
C MET A 190 -23.20 41.46 12.46
N ILE A 191 -23.86 41.67 11.31
CA ILE A 191 -25.09 42.48 11.21
C ILE A 191 -26.30 41.73 11.77
N LEU A 192 -26.37 40.39 11.61
CA LEU A 192 -27.47 39.57 12.11
C LEU A 192 -27.41 39.29 13.62
N GLU A 193 -26.23 39.32 14.23
CA GLU A 193 -26.05 39.19 15.68
C GLU A 193 -26.23 40.49 16.48
N ARG A 194 -26.48 41.62 15.83
CA ARG A 194 -26.70 42.93 16.47
C ARG A 194 -28.17 43.35 16.41
#